data_AF-A0A3C2E8E8-F1
#
_entry.id   AF-A0A3C2E8E8-F1
#
_cell.length_a   1.000
_cell.length_b   1.000
_cell.length_c   1.000
_cell.angle_alpha   90.00
_cell.angle_beta   90.00
_cell.angle_gamma   90.00
#
_symmetry.space_group_name_H-M   'P 1'
#
loop_
_entity.id
_entity.type
_entity.pdbx_description
1 polymer ?
#
loop_
_entity_poly.entity_id
_entity_poly.type
_entity_poly.pdbx_seq_one_letter_code
_entity_poly.pdbx_strand_id
1 'polypeptide(L)'
;AESKSVRWAFAALFDAQVAQGDWDAAMATLAEGEKRRQIEPDKAKRRRAVLLTAAALGREQSDTAKALTMAELAAQTAPGFAPASVLAARLMGPARKHKKAESLLKSAWAAAPHPAIARALADLRKSDTKAKRAERLRELAALRPEHRESRILMVEAAIEAGETGLARAILDPLLEMGTPTARLSALASRLARMEGDDREARRWMTRASHAPGEADWSDIDGEGRAFPYPPEDWKRMVYAFGDEGRLLHPRHERYEIAAGAVPETALLEAPRPARAKAQGGDKSYYSAPRPPDDPGVGNDEDDENTADDAEDDLDHVAGRGTR
;
A
#
# COMPACT_ATOMS: atom_id res chain seq x y z
N ALA A 1 -2.36 -33.50 40.34
CA ALA A 1 -1.60 -34.06 39.19
C ALA A 1 -2.43 -34.09 37.91
N GLU A 2 -3.71 -34.48 38.00
CA GLU A 2 -4.64 -34.61 36.87
C GLU A 2 -4.84 -33.32 36.05
N SER A 3 -4.99 -32.15 36.70
CA SER A 3 -5.13 -30.86 36.01
C SER A 3 -3.90 -30.45 35.19
N LYS A 4 -2.69 -30.76 35.67
CA LYS A 4 -1.45 -30.56 34.91
C LYS A 4 -1.33 -31.56 33.75
N SER A 5 -1.82 -32.79 33.94
CA SER A 5 -1.89 -33.81 32.89
C SER A 5 -2.79 -33.39 31.73
N VAL A 6 -3.99 -32.89 32.04
CA VAL A 6 -4.95 -32.45 31.02
C VAL A 6 -4.46 -31.22 30.26
N ARG A 7 -3.72 -30.32 30.91
CA ARG A 7 -3.16 -29.11 30.27
C ARG A 7 -2.08 -29.43 29.25
N TRP A 8 -1.16 -30.36 29.53
CA TRP A 8 -0.12 -30.74 28.56
C TRP A 8 -0.73 -31.45 27.36
N ALA A 9 -1.74 -32.31 27.57
CA ALA A 9 -2.38 -33.04 26.48
C ALA A 9 -3.12 -32.09 25.51
N PHE A 10 -3.82 -31.09 26.05
CA PHE A 10 -4.42 -30.01 25.26
C PHE A 10 -3.35 -29.25 24.45
N ALA A 11 -2.28 -28.80 25.10
CA ALA A 11 -1.23 -28.03 24.46
C ALA A 11 -0.56 -28.82 23.33
N ALA A 12 -0.15 -30.07 23.61
CA ALA A 12 0.49 -30.93 22.63
C ALA A 12 -0.39 -31.22 21.40
N LEU A 13 -1.69 -31.49 21.61
CA LEU A 13 -2.62 -31.69 20.50
C LEU A 13 -2.80 -30.40 19.67
N PHE A 14 -3.01 -29.27 20.35
CA PHE A 14 -3.16 -27.98 19.69
C PHE A 14 -1.91 -27.62 18.87
N ASP A 15 -0.73 -27.81 19.45
CA ASP A 15 0.54 -27.50 18.80
C ASP A 15 0.79 -28.41 17.58
N ALA A 16 0.45 -29.69 17.66
CA ALA A 16 0.53 -30.60 16.53
C ALA A 16 -0.40 -30.18 15.37
N GLN A 17 -1.63 -29.77 15.67
CA GLN A 17 -2.60 -29.31 14.67
C GLN A 17 -2.14 -28.00 13.99
N VAL A 18 -1.63 -27.04 14.79
CA VAL A 18 -1.04 -25.81 14.26
C VAL A 18 0.18 -26.13 13.38
N ALA A 19 1.06 -27.03 13.82
CA ALA A 19 2.23 -27.44 13.05
C ALA A 19 1.85 -28.07 11.69
N GLN A 20 0.75 -28.81 11.63
CA GLN A 20 0.20 -29.39 10.39
C GLN A 20 -0.55 -28.37 9.52
N GLY A 21 -0.89 -27.20 10.05
CA GLY A 21 -1.74 -26.22 9.37
C GLY A 21 -3.23 -26.63 9.33
N ASP A 22 -3.65 -27.56 10.19
CA ASP A 22 -5.05 -27.94 10.33
C ASP A 22 -5.79 -26.93 11.23
N TRP A 23 -6.16 -25.81 10.62
CA TRP A 23 -6.78 -24.69 11.32
C TRP A 23 -8.13 -25.03 11.93
N ASP A 24 -8.91 -25.90 11.26
CA ASP A 24 -10.24 -26.26 11.75
C ASP A 24 -10.15 -27.16 12.98
N ALA A 25 -9.26 -28.16 12.96
CA ALA A 25 -9.01 -29.00 14.11
C ALA A 25 -8.40 -28.20 15.28
N ALA A 26 -7.46 -27.29 15.01
CA ALA A 26 -6.89 -26.39 16.02
C ALA A 26 -7.97 -25.50 16.66
N MET A 27 -8.91 -24.96 15.89
CA MET A 27 -10.03 -24.16 16.42
C MET A 27 -10.96 -24.99 17.32
N ALA A 28 -11.26 -26.24 16.93
CA ALA A 28 -12.08 -27.14 17.75
C ALA A 28 -11.39 -27.48 19.08
N THR A 29 -10.10 -27.81 19.03
CA THR A 29 -9.29 -28.06 20.23
C THR A 29 -9.26 -26.83 21.13
N LEU A 30 -9.03 -25.64 20.57
CA LEU A 30 -9.00 -24.37 21.30
C LEU A 30 -10.31 -24.11 22.06
N ALA A 31 -11.45 -24.32 21.40
CA ALA A 31 -12.77 -24.14 22.02
C ALA A 31 -13.01 -25.11 23.20
N GLU A 32 -12.53 -26.35 23.09
CA GLU A 32 -12.60 -27.31 24.20
C GLU A 32 -11.64 -26.93 25.34
N GLY A 33 -10.45 -26.44 25.01
CA GLY A 33 -9.49 -25.89 25.97
C GLY A 33 -10.08 -24.73 26.77
N GLU A 34 -10.83 -23.84 26.13
CA GLU A 34 -11.53 -22.75 26.80
C GLU A 34 -12.62 -23.24 27.76
N LYS A 35 -13.48 -24.16 27.33
CA LYS A 35 -14.53 -24.76 28.19
C LYS A 35 -13.93 -25.41 29.43
N ARG A 36 -12.80 -26.09 29.27
CA ARG A 36 -12.05 -26.76 30.35
C ARG A 36 -11.09 -25.85 31.09
N ARG A 37 -11.06 -24.55 30.79
CA ARG A 37 -10.18 -23.53 31.42
C ARG A 37 -8.69 -23.91 31.35
N GLN A 38 -8.26 -24.48 30.23
CA GLN A 38 -6.87 -24.85 29.95
C GLN A 38 -6.07 -23.71 29.31
N ILE A 39 -6.74 -22.65 28.87
CA ILE A 39 -6.14 -21.45 28.29
C ILE A 39 -6.81 -20.19 28.85
N GLU A 40 -6.05 -19.11 28.97
CA GLU A 40 -6.58 -17.81 29.38
C GLU A 40 -7.50 -17.23 28.30
N PRO A 41 -8.64 -16.60 28.68
CA PRO A 41 -9.63 -16.11 27.72
C PRO A 41 -9.08 -15.19 26.64
N ASP A 42 -8.15 -14.28 26.99
CA ASP A 42 -7.60 -13.33 26.02
C ASP A 42 -6.61 -13.98 25.06
N LYS A 43 -5.81 -14.96 25.54
CA LYS A 43 -4.96 -15.77 24.66
C LYS A 43 -5.80 -16.59 23.70
N ALA A 44 -6.89 -17.18 24.18
CA ALA A 44 -7.80 -17.94 23.34
C ALA A 44 -8.48 -17.07 22.27
N LYS A 45 -8.95 -15.87 22.63
CA LYS A 45 -9.49 -14.89 21.65
C LYS A 45 -8.47 -14.56 20.56
N ARG A 46 -7.23 -14.23 20.94
CA ARG A 46 -6.18 -13.88 19.97
C ARG A 46 -5.79 -15.07 19.09
N ARG A 47 -5.54 -16.24 19.67
CA ARG A 47 -5.28 -17.49 18.91
C ARG A 47 -6.41 -17.78 17.92
N ARG A 48 -7.67 -17.67 18.37
CA ARG A 48 -8.85 -17.87 17.51
C ARG A 48 -8.87 -16.89 16.33
N ALA A 49 -8.56 -15.61 16.57
CA ALA A 49 -8.52 -14.62 15.50
C ALA A 49 -7.46 -14.95 14.43
N VAL A 50 -6.27 -15.42 14.84
CA VAL A 50 -5.23 -15.87 13.90
C VAL A 50 -5.69 -17.09 13.11
N LEU A 51 -6.21 -18.12 13.79
CA LEU A 51 -6.67 -19.36 13.15
C LEU A 51 -7.80 -19.10 12.14
N LEU A 52 -8.79 -18.29 12.52
CA LEU A 52 -9.89 -17.91 11.63
C LEU A 52 -9.38 -17.14 10.40
N THR A 53 -8.40 -16.26 10.58
CA THR A 53 -7.81 -15.49 9.47
C THR A 53 -7.05 -16.41 8.52
N ALA A 54 -6.18 -17.28 9.04
CA ALA A 54 -5.44 -18.26 8.23
C ALA A 54 -6.38 -19.21 7.48
N ALA A 55 -7.43 -19.69 8.15
CA ALA A 55 -8.46 -20.55 7.56
C ALA A 55 -9.32 -19.82 6.51
N ALA A 56 -9.55 -18.52 6.66
CA ALA A 56 -10.24 -17.69 5.67
C ALA A 56 -9.39 -17.48 4.42
N LEU A 57 -8.10 -17.20 4.57
CA LEU A 57 -7.15 -17.04 3.45
C LEU A 57 -7.11 -18.28 2.56
N GLY A 58 -7.07 -19.47 3.16
CA GLY A 58 -7.08 -20.74 2.43
C GLY A 58 -8.38 -21.03 1.67
N ARG A 59 -9.45 -20.27 1.92
CA ARG A 59 -10.79 -20.47 1.34
C ARG A 59 -11.22 -19.36 0.39
N GLU A 60 -10.42 -18.32 0.20
CA GLU A 60 -10.82 -17.16 -0.61
C GLU A 60 -11.28 -17.52 -2.01
N GLN A 61 -10.59 -18.45 -2.66
CA GLN A 61 -10.85 -18.87 -4.04
C GLN A 61 -11.94 -19.93 -4.13
N SER A 62 -12.06 -20.82 -3.14
CA SER A 62 -13.01 -21.94 -3.18
C SER A 62 -14.39 -21.59 -2.60
N ASP A 63 -14.43 -20.76 -1.55
CA ASP A 63 -15.66 -20.37 -0.85
C ASP A 63 -15.49 -18.98 -0.22
N THR A 64 -15.63 -17.96 -1.07
CA THR A 64 -15.48 -16.56 -0.68
C THR A 64 -16.48 -16.13 0.39
N ALA A 65 -17.69 -16.71 0.40
CA ALA A 65 -18.72 -16.38 1.39
C ALA A 65 -18.32 -16.85 2.79
N LYS A 66 -17.86 -18.10 2.92
CA LYS A 66 -17.34 -18.63 4.18
C LYS A 66 -16.06 -17.92 4.61
N ALA A 67 -15.14 -17.62 3.67
CA ALA A 67 -13.95 -16.84 3.96
C ALA A 67 -14.29 -15.47 4.55
N LEU A 68 -15.29 -14.77 4.00
CA LEU A 68 -15.76 -13.49 4.54
C LEU A 68 -16.32 -13.64 5.95
N THR A 69 -17.19 -14.63 6.21
CA THR A 69 -17.73 -14.87 7.55
C THR A 69 -16.64 -15.15 8.58
N MET A 70 -15.64 -15.96 8.21
CA MET A 70 -14.51 -16.28 9.09
C MET A 70 -13.64 -15.05 9.38
N ALA A 71 -13.33 -14.25 8.36
CA ALA A 71 -12.56 -13.02 8.51
C ALA A 71 -13.30 -11.95 9.34
N GLU A 72 -14.62 -11.81 9.15
CA GLU A 72 -15.46 -10.92 9.95
C GLU A 72 -15.46 -11.32 11.43
N LEU A 73 -15.61 -12.63 11.71
CA LEU A 73 -15.58 -13.16 13.07
C LEU A 73 -14.22 -12.96 13.72
N ALA A 74 -13.13 -13.18 12.97
CA ALA A 74 -11.76 -12.94 13.44
C ALA A 74 -11.55 -11.49 13.85
N ALA A 75 -11.96 -10.55 12.99
CA ALA A 75 -11.81 -9.11 13.23
C ALA A 75 -12.65 -8.62 14.42
N GLN A 76 -13.83 -9.20 14.64
CA GLN A 76 -14.64 -8.91 15.83
C GLN A 76 -14.03 -9.51 17.11
N THR A 77 -13.41 -10.70 16.99
CA THR A 77 -12.80 -11.41 18.14
C THR A 77 -11.55 -10.70 18.65
N ALA A 78 -10.73 -10.17 17.75
CA ALA A 78 -9.54 -9.39 18.08
C ALA A 78 -9.40 -8.17 17.15
N PRO A 79 -10.05 -7.03 17.47
CA PRO A 79 -10.00 -5.83 16.64
C PRO A 79 -8.59 -5.28 16.40
N GLY A 80 -7.66 -5.48 17.34
CA GLY A 80 -6.25 -5.10 17.19
C GLY A 80 -5.44 -6.01 16.24
N PHE A 81 -6.03 -7.07 15.70
CA PHE A 81 -5.38 -7.93 14.72
C PHE A 81 -5.67 -7.43 13.30
N ALA A 82 -4.85 -6.48 12.83
CA ALA A 82 -4.99 -5.86 11.52
C ALA A 82 -5.26 -6.85 10.35
N PRO A 83 -4.59 -8.02 10.26
CA PRO A 83 -4.80 -8.94 9.14
C PRO A 83 -6.25 -9.39 8.95
N ALA A 84 -6.98 -9.65 10.04
CA ALA A 84 -8.38 -10.07 9.99
C ALA A 84 -9.28 -8.98 9.39
N SER A 85 -9.14 -7.75 9.89
CA SER A 85 -9.95 -6.60 9.44
C SER A 85 -9.69 -6.25 7.97
N VAL A 86 -8.43 -6.29 7.55
CA VAL A 86 -8.02 -5.99 6.17
C VAL A 86 -8.52 -7.07 5.21
N LEU A 87 -8.41 -8.35 5.59
CA LEU A 87 -8.97 -9.45 4.81
C LEU A 87 -10.49 -9.31 4.65
N ALA A 88 -11.22 -9.09 5.75
CA ALA A 88 -12.67 -8.92 5.72
C ALA A 88 -13.07 -7.73 4.83
N ALA A 89 -12.41 -6.57 4.97
CA ALA A 89 -12.70 -5.40 4.14
C ALA A 89 -12.45 -5.65 2.65
N ARG A 90 -11.35 -6.35 2.30
CA ARG A 90 -11.05 -6.74 0.91
C ARG A 90 -12.14 -7.64 0.33
N LEU A 91 -12.62 -8.63 1.09
CA LEU A 91 -13.70 -9.53 0.66
C LEU A 91 -15.08 -8.83 0.59
N MET A 92 -15.31 -7.81 1.42
CA MET A 92 -16.55 -7.01 1.40
C MET A 92 -16.64 -6.05 0.20
N GLY A 93 -15.50 -5.62 -0.35
CA GLY A 93 -15.44 -4.68 -1.46
C GLY A 93 -16.24 -5.13 -2.69
N PRO A 94 -15.93 -6.31 -3.29
CA PRO A 94 -16.70 -6.88 -4.39
C PRO A 94 -18.17 -7.14 -4.03
N ALA A 95 -18.46 -7.50 -2.77
CA ALA A 95 -19.81 -7.71 -2.25
C ALA A 95 -20.59 -6.40 -1.99
N ARG A 96 -20.05 -5.23 -2.35
CA ARG A 96 -20.67 -3.89 -2.18
C ARG A 96 -21.01 -3.55 -0.72
N LYS A 97 -20.40 -4.23 0.26
CA LYS A 97 -20.61 -4.03 1.71
C LYS A 97 -19.75 -2.89 2.27
N HIS A 98 -19.60 -1.79 1.53
CA HIS A 98 -18.60 -0.75 1.85
C HIS A 98 -18.82 -0.07 3.20
N LYS A 99 -20.07 0.21 3.62
CA LYS A 99 -20.34 0.84 4.93
C LYS A 99 -19.91 -0.05 6.10
N LYS A 100 -20.17 -1.36 5.99
CA LYS A 100 -19.78 -2.35 7.00
C LYS A 100 -18.26 -2.50 7.07
N ALA A 101 -17.60 -2.57 5.91
CA ALA A 101 -16.14 -2.63 5.82
C ALA A 101 -15.48 -1.39 6.42
N GLU A 102 -15.99 -0.20 6.12
CA GLU A 102 -15.49 1.05 6.67
C GLU A 102 -15.60 1.10 8.21
N SER A 103 -16.76 0.70 8.76
CA SER A 103 -16.95 0.62 10.21
C SER A 103 -15.98 -0.39 10.86
N LEU A 104 -15.80 -1.56 10.23
CA LEU A 104 -14.86 -2.58 10.71
C LEU A 104 -13.42 -2.06 10.74
N LEU A 105 -12.97 -1.38 9.68
CA LEU A 105 -11.62 -0.82 9.59
C LEU A 105 -11.41 0.32 10.60
N LYS A 106 -12.40 1.19 10.80
CA LYS A 106 -12.35 2.25 11.83
C LYS A 106 -12.24 1.66 13.24
N SER A 107 -13.00 0.60 13.53
CA SER A 107 -12.89 -0.14 14.80
C SER A 107 -11.50 -0.77 15.00
N ALA A 108 -10.97 -1.42 13.96
CA ALA A 108 -9.64 -2.01 14.00
C ALA A 108 -8.54 -0.96 14.23
N TRP A 109 -8.62 0.18 13.54
CA TRP A 109 -7.70 1.30 13.72
C TRP A 109 -7.76 1.89 15.14
N ALA A 110 -8.96 2.06 15.70
CA ALA A 110 -9.11 2.55 17.07
C ALA A 110 -8.42 1.63 18.08
N ALA A 111 -8.46 0.31 17.85
CA ALA A 111 -7.79 -0.69 18.67
C ALA A 111 -6.26 -0.67 18.47
N ALA A 112 -5.79 -0.84 17.25
CA ALA A 112 -4.37 -0.84 16.88
C ALA A 112 -4.18 -0.25 15.47
N PRO A 113 -3.75 1.02 15.34
CA PRO A 113 -3.47 1.62 14.05
C PRO A 113 -2.40 0.84 13.28
N HIS A 114 -2.63 0.62 11.98
CA HIS A 114 -1.70 -0.10 11.11
C HIS A 114 -1.84 0.40 9.65
N PRO A 115 -0.75 0.66 8.91
CA PRO A 115 -0.80 1.20 7.54
C PRO A 115 -1.67 0.39 6.58
N ALA A 116 -1.66 -0.94 6.68
CA ALA A 116 -2.51 -1.81 5.89
C ALA A 116 -4.03 -1.53 6.05
N ILE A 117 -4.47 -1.09 7.23
CA ILE A 117 -5.87 -0.71 7.49
C ILE A 117 -6.20 0.59 6.73
N ALA A 118 -5.32 1.59 6.80
CA ALA A 118 -5.49 2.84 6.06
C ALA A 118 -5.52 2.59 4.55
N ARG A 119 -4.64 1.72 4.04
CA ARG A 119 -4.63 1.32 2.62
C ARG A 119 -5.92 0.62 2.21
N ALA A 120 -6.38 -0.33 3.00
CA ALA A 120 -7.65 -1.02 2.76
C ALA A 120 -8.84 -0.04 2.74
N LEU A 121 -8.84 0.97 3.63
CA LEU A 121 -9.89 2.00 3.64
C LEU A 121 -9.83 2.90 2.40
N ALA A 122 -8.63 3.27 1.96
CA ALA A 122 -8.42 4.07 0.76
C ALA A 122 -8.95 3.36 -0.49
N ASP A 123 -8.68 2.06 -0.61
CA ASP A 123 -9.03 1.23 -1.77
C ASP A 123 -10.47 0.71 -1.76
N LEU A 124 -11.18 0.83 -0.62
CA LEU A 124 -12.52 0.28 -0.41
C LEU A 124 -13.57 0.78 -1.42
N ARG A 125 -13.46 2.04 -1.86
CA ARG A 125 -14.35 2.66 -2.86
C ARG A 125 -13.53 3.35 -3.95
N LYS A 126 -13.22 2.60 -5.02
CA LYS A 126 -12.45 3.12 -6.16
C LYS A 126 -13.12 4.30 -6.88
N SER A 127 -14.45 4.43 -6.77
CA SER A 127 -15.24 5.51 -7.37
C SER A 127 -15.20 6.83 -6.61
N ASP A 128 -14.63 6.88 -5.39
CA ASP A 128 -14.57 8.12 -4.62
C ASP A 128 -13.58 9.11 -5.23
N THR A 129 -13.93 10.40 -5.19
CA THR A 129 -13.01 11.48 -5.53
C THR A 129 -11.82 11.51 -4.57
N LYS A 130 -10.70 12.09 -5.02
CA LYS A 130 -9.51 12.26 -4.16
C LYS A 130 -9.84 12.99 -2.84
N ALA A 131 -10.68 14.03 -2.92
CA ALA A 131 -11.14 14.78 -1.75
C ALA A 131 -11.91 13.91 -0.74
N LYS A 132 -12.90 13.13 -1.19
CA LYS A 132 -13.67 12.23 -0.31
C LYS A 132 -12.80 11.13 0.30
N ARG A 133 -11.82 10.62 -0.46
CA ARG A 133 -10.85 9.66 0.06
C ARG A 133 -9.99 10.29 1.16
N ALA A 134 -9.45 11.49 0.92
CA ALA A 134 -8.65 12.22 1.91
C ALA A 134 -9.45 12.53 3.18
N GLU A 135 -10.71 12.96 3.06
CA GLU A 135 -11.62 13.17 4.19
C GLU A 135 -11.76 11.91 5.05
N ARG A 136 -12.06 10.75 4.45
CA ARG A 136 -12.17 9.47 5.18
C ARG A 136 -10.88 9.06 5.87
N LEU A 137 -9.72 9.33 5.26
CA LEU A 137 -8.42 9.03 5.86
C LEU A 137 -8.10 9.97 7.02
N ARG A 138 -8.49 11.25 6.94
CA ARG A 138 -8.40 12.19 8.06
C ARG A 138 -9.29 11.78 9.22
N GLU A 139 -10.53 11.36 8.93
CA GLU A 139 -11.43 10.80 9.96
C GLU A 139 -10.83 9.57 10.63
N LEU A 140 -10.17 8.68 9.87
CA LEU A 140 -9.48 7.51 10.42
C LEU A 140 -8.34 7.94 11.35
N ALA A 141 -7.48 8.85 10.91
CA ALA A 141 -6.37 9.37 11.72
C ALA A 141 -6.85 10.04 13.02
N ALA A 142 -7.98 10.77 12.96
CA ALA A 142 -8.58 11.45 14.11
C ALA A 142 -9.03 10.49 15.24
N LEU A 143 -9.19 9.19 14.96
CA LEU A 143 -9.51 8.21 16.00
C LEU A 143 -8.33 7.97 16.97
N ARG A 144 -7.09 8.19 16.53
CA ARG A 144 -5.86 7.99 17.32
C ARG A 144 -4.81 9.06 16.97
N PRO A 145 -5.07 10.35 17.25
CA PRO A 145 -4.27 11.46 16.70
C PRO A 145 -2.79 11.44 17.11
N GLU A 146 -2.51 10.98 18.34
CA GLU A 146 -1.13 10.88 18.87
C GLU A 146 -0.34 9.69 18.31
N HIS A 147 -1.01 8.74 17.65
CA HIS A 147 -0.32 7.57 17.11
C HIS A 147 0.51 7.98 15.89
N ARG A 148 1.74 7.44 15.81
CA ARG A 148 2.67 7.69 14.71
C ARG A 148 2.00 7.52 13.34
N GLU A 149 1.36 6.38 13.11
CA GLU A 149 0.68 6.10 11.83
C GLU A 149 -0.45 7.08 11.51
N SER A 150 -1.17 7.60 12.51
CA SER A 150 -2.19 8.63 12.28
C SER A 150 -1.57 9.93 11.81
N ARG A 151 -0.42 10.32 12.38
CA ARG A 151 0.31 11.52 11.95
C ARG A 151 0.84 11.36 10.52
N ILE A 152 1.40 10.20 10.18
CA ILE A 152 1.82 9.90 8.80
C ILE A 152 0.63 9.97 7.85
N LEU A 153 -0.51 9.37 8.22
CA LEU A 153 -1.72 9.38 7.41
C LEU A 153 -2.25 10.80 7.19
N MET A 154 -2.15 11.67 8.19
CA MET A 154 -2.49 13.10 8.05
C MET A 154 -1.54 13.82 7.08
N VAL A 155 -0.23 13.52 7.11
CA VAL A 155 0.73 14.06 6.13
C VAL A 155 0.37 13.61 4.71
N GLU A 156 0.10 12.31 4.52
CA GLU A 156 -0.33 11.76 3.23
C GLU A 156 -1.62 12.45 2.72
N ALA A 157 -2.62 12.61 3.59
CA ALA A 157 -3.87 13.28 3.24
C ALA A 157 -3.68 14.77 2.89
N ALA A 158 -2.83 15.50 3.64
CA ALA A 158 -2.50 16.90 3.37
C ALA A 158 -1.76 17.07 2.03
N ILE A 159 -0.81 16.18 1.74
CA ILE A 159 -0.10 16.12 0.45
C ILE A 159 -1.08 15.86 -0.71
N GLU A 160 -2.00 14.90 -0.58
CA GLU A 160 -3.02 14.65 -1.61
C GLU A 160 -3.98 15.83 -1.82
N ALA A 161 -4.20 16.63 -0.77
CA ALA A 161 -5.04 17.82 -0.82
C ALA A 161 -4.30 19.09 -1.29
N GLY A 162 -2.97 19.05 -1.48
CA GLY A 162 -2.19 20.24 -1.82
C GLY A 162 -1.88 21.17 -0.64
N GLU A 163 -2.12 20.73 0.58
CA GLU A 163 -1.96 21.52 1.83
C GLU A 163 -0.51 21.42 2.34
N THR A 164 0.45 21.98 1.59
CA THR A 164 1.89 21.83 1.88
C THR A 164 2.27 22.34 3.28
N GLY A 165 1.74 23.48 3.72
CA GLY A 165 2.00 24.03 5.06
C GLY A 165 1.56 23.10 6.19
N LEU A 166 0.39 22.46 6.07
CA LEU A 166 -0.08 21.48 7.06
C LEU A 166 0.77 20.20 7.03
N ALA A 167 1.07 19.70 5.82
CA ALA A 167 1.92 18.53 5.65
C ALA A 167 3.29 18.73 6.32
N ARG A 168 3.92 19.89 6.10
CA ARG A 168 5.20 20.28 6.69
C ARG A 168 5.15 20.34 8.22
N ALA A 169 4.16 21.05 8.77
CA ALA A 169 4.00 21.20 10.21
C ALA A 169 3.88 19.86 10.96
N ILE A 170 3.27 18.84 10.32
CA ILE A 170 3.13 17.51 10.90
C ILE A 170 4.37 16.64 10.65
N LEU A 171 4.97 16.73 9.46
CA LEU A 171 6.08 15.90 9.02
C LEU A 171 7.41 16.27 9.69
N ASP A 172 7.71 17.57 9.85
CA ASP A 172 9.00 18.02 10.38
C ASP A 172 9.30 17.41 11.77
N PRO A 173 8.38 17.44 12.75
CA PRO A 173 8.62 16.79 14.03
C PRO A 173 8.81 15.27 13.91
N LEU A 174 8.17 14.60 12.93
CA LEU A 174 8.36 13.16 12.72
C LEU A 174 9.76 12.84 12.16
N LEU A 175 10.35 13.74 11.39
CA LEU A 175 11.71 13.62 10.85
C LEU A 175 12.78 13.87 11.93
N GLU A 176 12.45 14.63 12.98
CA GLU A 176 13.36 14.97 14.07
C GLU A 176 13.44 13.92 15.19
N MET A 177 12.42 13.06 15.34
CA MET A 177 12.36 12.04 16.41
C MET A 177 13.41 10.91 16.31
N GLY A 178 14.25 10.90 15.26
CA GLY A 178 15.28 9.89 15.08
C GLY A 178 15.79 9.82 13.65
N THR A 179 16.31 8.66 13.23
CA THR A 179 16.65 8.44 11.82
C THR A 179 15.36 8.30 11.01
N PRO A 180 15.08 9.18 10.04
CA PRO A 180 13.91 9.07 9.18
C PRO A 180 13.91 7.73 8.44
N THR A 181 12.76 7.10 8.43
CA THR A 181 12.52 5.87 7.67
C THR A 181 12.47 6.17 6.17
N ALA A 182 12.53 5.13 5.35
CA ALA A 182 12.39 5.27 3.90
C ALA A 182 11.04 5.92 3.53
N ARG A 183 9.95 5.54 4.21
CA ARG A 183 8.61 6.11 4.00
C ARG A 183 8.54 7.59 4.36
N LEU A 184 9.07 8.01 5.52
CA LEU A 184 9.10 9.44 5.89
C LEU A 184 9.96 10.26 4.91
N SER A 185 11.11 9.72 4.50
CA SER A 185 12.00 10.38 3.55
C SER A 185 11.33 10.52 2.17
N ALA A 186 10.55 9.51 1.73
CA ALA A 186 9.77 9.60 0.51
C ALA A 186 8.65 10.67 0.60
N LEU A 187 7.98 10.79 1.75
CA LEU A 187 7.00 11.85 2.00
C LEU A 187 7.63 13.24 1.99
N ALA A 188 8.80 13.40 2.62
CA ALA A 188 9.57 14.64 2.60
C ALA A 188 10.00 15.02 1.17
N SER A 189 10.47 14.05 0.38
CA SER A 189 10.76 14.26 -1.03
C SER A 189 9.53 14.73 -1.80
N ARG A 190 8.38 14.09 -1.59
CA ARG A 190 7.14 14.43 -2.30
C ARG A 190 6.67 15.85 -1.93
N LEU A 191 6.73 16.22 -0.65
CA LEU A 191 6.39 17.55 -0.17
C LEU A 191 7.29 18.63 -0.80
N ALA A 192 8.61 18.43 -0.77
CA ALA A 192 9.57 19.37 -1.37
C ALA A 192 9.32 19.60 -2.87
N ARG A 193 8.97 18.54 -3.63
CA ARG A 193 8.58 18.70 -5.04
C ARG A 193 7.34 19.57 -5.21
N MET A 194 6.33 19.40 -4.36
CA MET A 194 5.11 20.20 -4.43
C MET A 194 5.36 21.68 -4.13
N GLU A 195 6.36 21.99 -3.30
CA GLU A 195 6.79 23.35 -2.99
C GLU A 195 7.75 23.93 -4.04
N GLY A 196 8.17 23.13 -5.02
CA GLY A 196 9.06 23.55 -6.10
C GLY A 196 10.55 23.46 -5.79
N ASP A 197 10.96 22.82 -4.68
CA ASP A 197 12.38 22.54 -4.40
C ASP A 197 12.77 21.13 -4.88
N ASP A 198 13.06 21.05 -6.18
CA ASP A 198 13.54 19.81 -6.82
C ASP A 198 14.89 19.32 -6.26
N ARG A 199 15.73 20.23 -5.74
CA ARG A 199 17.03 19.85 -5.18
C ARG A 199 16.84 19.15 -3.84
N GLU A 200 15.99 19.71 -2.98
CA GLU A 200 15.61 19.09 -1.72
C GLU A 200 14.90 17.76 -1.92
N ALA A 201 13.97 17.69 -2.87
CA ALA A 201 13.31 16.46 -3.22
C ALA A 201 14.27 15.33 -3.57
N ARG A 202 15.28 15.60 -4.42
CA ARG A 202 16.31 14.61 -4.79
C ARG A 202 17.17 14.19 -3.60
N ARG A 203 17.50 15.11 -2.68
CA ARG A 203 18.24 14.79 -1.45
C ARG A 203 17.45 13.81 -0.58
N TRP A 204 16.17 14.10 -0.34
CA TRP A 204 15.30 13.22 0.44
C TRP A 204 15.08 11.87 -0.23
N MET A 205 14.96 11.82 -1.56
CA MET A 205 14.85 10.57 -2.29
C MET A 205 16.11 9.70 -2.17
N THR A 206 17.29 10.32 -2.26
CA THR A 206 18.57 9.62 -2.05
C THR A 206 18.70 9.10 -0.62
N ARG A 207 18.18 9.86 0.36
CA ARG A 207 18.09 9.38 1.74
C ARG A 207 17.14 8.19 1.86
N ALA A 208 15.97 8.25 1.21
CA ALA A 208 14.95 7.20 1.26
C ALA A 208 15.50 5.84 0.79
N SER A 209 16.34 5.82 -0.26
CA SER A 209 16.90 4.57 -0.79
C SER A 209 17.89 3.86 0.15
N HIS A 210 18.43 4.56 1.14
CA HIS A 210 19.37 4.03 2.13
C HIS A 210 18.78 3.98 3.55
N ALA A 211 17.57 4.49 3.73
CA ALA A 211 16.91 4.58 5.03
C ALA A 211 16.32 3.23 5.45
N PRO A 212 16.21 2.98 6.76
CA PRO A 212 15.58 1.76 7.26
C PRO A 212 14.10 1.68 6.86
N GLY A 213 13.64 0.46 6.60
CA GLY A 213 12.23 0.15 6.42
C GLY A 213 11.44 0.20 7.74
N GLU A 214 10.12 0.16 7.63
CA GLU A 214 9.21 0.09 8.78
C GLU A 214 8.62 -1.32 8.88
N ALA A 215 8.53 -1.86 10.10
CA ALA A 215 8.00 -3.19 10.34
C ALA A 215 6.56 -3.33 9.83
N ASP A 216 5.66 -2.45 10.27
CA ASP A 216 4.25 -2.43 9.85
C ASP A 216 4.07 -2.20 8.34
N TRP A 217 4.97 -1.42 7.72
CA TRP A 217 4.93 -1.20 6.26
C TRP A 217 5.36 -2.44 5.48
N SER A 218 6.27 -3.24 6.05
CA SER A 218 6.72 -4.50 5.46
C SER A 218 5.61 -5.51 5.29
N ASP A 219 4.45 -5.30 5.92
CA ASP A 219 3.30 -6.19 5.82
C ASP A 219 2.53 -5.99 4.52
N ILE A 220 2.88 -4.99 3.71
CA ILE A 220 2.30 -4.71 2.38
C ILE A 220 3.34 -5.10 1.31
N ASP A 221 2.97 -5.88 0.30
CA ASP A 221 3.85 -6.23 -0.83
C ASP A 221 3.87 -5.17 -1.95
N GLY A 222 4.72 -5.38 -2.95
CA GLY A 222 4.93 -4.43 -4.05
C GLY A 222 3.66 -4.14 -4.83
N GLU A 223 2.77 -5.11 -4.90
CA GLU A 223 1.46 -5.06 -5.54
C GLU A 223 0.40 -4.41 -4.65
N GLY A 224 0.72 -4.08 -3.40
CA GLY A 224 -0.16 -3.45 -2.44
C GLY A 224 -1.07 -4.43 -1.68
N ARG A 225 -0.83 -5.75 -1.79
CA ARG A 225 -1.53 -6.76 -1.01
C ARG A 225 -0.94 -6.81 0.41
N ALA A 226 -1.84 -6.75 1.39
CA ALA A 226 -1.48 -6.82 2.79
C ALA A 226 -1.43 -8.27 3.30
N PHE A 227 -0.47 -8.54 4.19
CA PHE A 227 -0.22 -9.79 4.87
C PHE A 227 -0.14 -11.04 3.95
N PRO A 228 0.62 -11.00 2.83
CA PRO A 228 0.83 -12.16 1.95
C PRO A 228 1.81 -13.16 2.59
N TYR A 229 1.46 -13.69 3.76
CA TYR A 229 2.34 -14.55 4.53
C TYR A 229 2.19 -16.02 4.13
N PRO A 230 3.29 -16.78 4.03
CA PRO A 230 3.24 -18.22 3.86
C PRO A 230 2.62 -18.90 5.08
N PRO A 231 2.15 -20.15 4.95
CA PRO A 231 1.54 -20.90 6.06
C PRO A 231 2.43 -20.96 7.32
N GLU A 232 3.75 -21.09 7.17
CA GLU A 232 4.68 -21.12 8.31
C GLU A 232 4.65 -19.86 9.17
N ASP A 233 4.51 -18.70 8.54
CA ASP A 233 4.44 -17.43 9.24
C ASP A 233 3.09 -17.28 9.98
N TRP A 234 2.01 -17.87 9.45
CA TRP A 234 0.74 -17.98 10.17
C TRP A 234 0.84 -18.89 11.40
N LYS A 235 1.55 -20.03 11.30
CA LYS A 235 1.80 -20.92 12.45
C LYS A 235 2.52 -20.17 13.57
N ARG A 236 3.54 -19.38 13.22
CA ARG A 236 4.26 -18.52 14.19
C ARG A 236 3.36 -17.44 14.77
N MET A 237 2.54 -16.80 13.94
CA MET A 237 1.59 -15.77 14.36
C MET A 237 0.60 -16.28 15.41
N VAL A 238 0.21 -17.57 15.37
CA VAL A 238 -0.69 -18.17 16.37
C VAL A 238 -0.13 -17.98 17.77
N TYR A 239 1.19 -18.09 17.96
CA TYR A 239 1.81 -17.95 19.27
C TYR A 239 2.22 -16.51 19.56
N ALA A 240 2.87 -15.82 18.62
CA ALA A 240 3.31 -14.45 18.86
C ALA A 240 2.14 -13.49 19.12
N PHE A 241 1.11 -13.52 18.26
CA PHE A 241 -0.08 -12.71 18.52
C PHE A 241 -0.99 -13.37 19.56
N GLY A 242 -1.17 -14.70 19.50
CA GLY A 242 -2.03 -15.41 20.45
C GLY A 242 -1.61 -15.22 21.90
N ASP A 243 -0.33 -15.40 22.19
CA ASP A 243 0.17 -15.43 23.56
C ASP A 243 0.63 -14.05 24.03
N GLU A 244 1.37 -13.32 23.18
CA GLU A 244 1.97 -12.03 23.55
C GLU A 244 1.15 -10.82 23.09
N GLY A 245 0.24 -11.00 22.13
CA GLY A 245 -0.45 -9.88 21.47
C GLY A 245 0.45 -9.08 20.55
N ARG A 246 1.66 -9.58 20.24
CA ARG A 246 2.62 -8.96 19.32
C ARG A 246 2.28 -9.37 17.89
N LEU A 247 2.04 -8.39 17.01
CA LEU A 247 1.97 -8.66 15.58
C LEU A 247 3.39 -8.90 15.06
N LEU A 248 3.61 -10.04 14.39
CA LEU A 248 4.87 -10.31 13.71
C LEU A 248 4.88 -9.65 12.34
N HIS A 249 6.07 -9.26 11.91
CA HIS A 249 6.35 -8.72 10.58
C HIS A 249 7.38 -9.61 9.89
N PRO A 250 6.99 -10.80 9.39
CA PRO A 250 7.94 -11.82 8.93
C PRO A 250 8.95 -11.30 7.90
N ARG A 251 8.51 -10.44 6.99
CA ARG A 251 9.39 -9.84 5.96
C ARG A 251 10.42 -8.90 6.59
N HIS A 252 10.01 -8.04 7.51
CA HIS A 252 10.94 -7.18 8.25
C HIS A 252 11.92 -7.98 9.11
N GLU A 253 11.46 -9.05 9.79
CA GLU A 253 12.33 -9.90 10.63
C GLU A 253 13.37 -10.68 9.81
N ARG A 254 13.04 -11.04 8.56
CA ARG A 254 13.98 -11.69 7.63
C ARG A 254 14.82 -10.71 6.81
N TYR A 255 14.66 -9.40 7.01
CA TYR A 255 15.25 -8.35 6.16
C TYR A 255 14.92 -8.54 4.66
N GLU A 256 13.79 -9.18 4.37
CA GLU A 256 13.28 -9.30 3.02
C GLU A 256 12.80 -7.91 2.59
N ILE A 257 13.28 -7.48 1.43
CA ILE A 257 12.97 -6.16 0.89
C ILE A 257 11.45 -6.03 0.78
N ALA A 258 10.86 -5.20 1.64
CA ALA A 258 9.47 -4.80 1.52
C ALA A 258 9.26 -4.16 0.15
N ALA A 259 8.02 -4.24 -0.35
CA ALA A 259 7.50 -3.41 -1.45
C ALA A 259 8.33 -2.15 -1.65
N GLY A 260 8.89 -1.98 -2.86
CA GLY A 260 9.80 -0.89 -3.20
C GLY A 260 9.51 0.36 -2.37
N ALA A 261 10.48 0.77 -1.55
CA ALA A 261 10.35 1.86 -0.59
C ALA A 261 9.96 3.21 -1.24
N VAL A 262 9.81 3.21 -2.55
CA VAL A 262 9.15 4.18 -3.39
C VAL A 262 8.42 3.35 -4.45
N PRO A 263 7.09 3.47 -4.66
CA PRO A 263 6.50 2.98 -5.90
C PRO A 263 7.27 3.67 -7.02
N GLU A 264 7.95 2.92 -7.88
CA GLU A 264 8.61 3.47 -9.06
C GLU A 264 7.59 4.23 -9.94
N THR A 265 6.30 3.95 -9.78
CA THR A 265 5.17 4.70 -10.34
C THR A 265 5.00 6.12 -9.77
N ALA A 266 5.48 6.40 -8.56
CA ALA A 266 5.60 7.76 -8.02
C ALA A 266 6.82 8.53 -8.59
N LEU A 267 7.72 7.85 -9.31
CA LEU A 267 8.85 8.47 -10.00
C LEU A 267 8.47 9.01 -11.40
N LEU A 268 7.30 8.65 -11.96
CA LEU A 268 6.96 8.98 -13.36
C LEU A 268 5.64 9.75 -13.59
N GLU A 269 4.72 9.85 -12.62
CA GLU A 269 3.52 10.70 -12.76
C GLU A 269 3.52 11.88 -11.78
N ALA A 270 4.14 12.98 -12.20
CA ALA A 270 3.67 14.31 -11.82
C ALA A 270 3.18 15.01 -13.10
N PRO A 271 1.97 15.61 -13.11
CA PRO A 271 1.62 16.55 -14.17
C PRO A 271 2.69 17.64 -14.16
N ARG A 272 3.37 17.83 -15.30
CA ARG A 272 4.26 18.98 -15.47
C ARG A 272 3.48 20.22 -15.04
N PRO A 273 4.03 21.12 -14.22
CA PRO A 273 3.38 22.40 -13.98
C PRO A 273 3.12 23.03 -15.35
N ALA A 274 1.89 23.50 -15.58
CA ALA A 274 1.56 24.22 -16.80
C ALA A 274 2.59 25.32 -16.95
N ARG A 275 3.46 25.19 -17.95
CA ARG A 275 4.52 26.13 -18.23
C ARG A 275 3.83 27.50 -18.37
N ALA A 276 4.06 28.40 -17.41
CA ALA A 276 3.61 29.78 -17.56
C ALA A 276 4.11 30.22 -18.94
N LYS A 277 3.20 30.75 -19.79
CA LYS A 277 3.58 31.22 -21.12
C LYS A 277 4.74 32.18 -20.94
N ALA A 278 5.94 31.72 -21.28
CA ALA A 278 7.11 32.57 -21.33
C ALA A 278 6.77 33.66 -22.34
N GLN A 279 6.67 34.90 -21.88
CA GLN A 279 6.66 36.06 -22.76
C GLN A 279 7.89 35.92 -23.67
N GLY A 280 7.66 36.07 -24.97
CA GLY A 280 8.67 35.85 -26.00
C GLY A 280 9.90 36.70 -25.74
N GLY A 281 10.93 36.06 -25.19
CA GLY A 281 12.29 36.58 -25.16
C GLY A 281 13.00 36.07 -26.40
N ASP A 282 13.41 37.01 -27.24
CA ASP A 282 14.12 36.79 -28.49
C ASP A 282 15.38 35.96 -28.22
N LYS A 283 15.46 34.76 -28.81
CA LYS A 283 16.60 33.86 -28.60
C LYS A 283 17.73 34.28 -29.54
N SER A 284 18.59 35.18 -29.07
CA SER A 284 19.91 35.36 -29.64
C SER A 284 20.75 34.11 -29.38
N TYR A 285 20.96 33.29 -30.41
CA TYR A 285 21.95 32.23 -30.37
C TYR A 285 23.34 32.83 -30.56
N TYR A 286 24.26 32.51 -29.66
CA TYR A 286 25.67 32.85 -29.78
C TYR A 286 26.23 32.23 -31.07
N SER A 287 26.63 33.06 -32.04
CA SER A 287 27.32 32.64 -33.26
C SER A 287 28.82 32.71 -33.00
N ALA A 288 29.49 31.55 -32.93
CA ALA A 288 30.94 31.50 -32.82
C ALA A 288 31.59 31.97 -34.14
N PRO A 289 32.73 32.70 -34.12
CA PRO A 289 33.44 33.07 -35.34
C PRO A 289 33.90 31.83 -36.09
N ARG A 290 33.63 31.77 -37.40
CA ARG A 290 34.12 30.69 -38.27
C ARG A 290 35.65 30.80 -38.42
N PRO A 291 36.41 29.70 -38.35
CA PRO A 291 37.84 29.70 -38.64
C PRO A 291 38.12 29.99 -40.14
N PRO A 292 39.34 30.45 -40.51
CA PRO A 292 39.59 31.13 -41.78
C PRO A 292 39.55 30.29 -43.07
N ASP A 293 39.43 28.95 -43.00
CA ASP A 293 39.57 28.06 -44.17
C ASP A 293 38.42 27.05 -44.28
N ASP A 294 37.20 27.54 -44.53
CA ASP A 294 36.05 26.70 -44.88
C ASP A 294 35.53 27.10 -46.28
N PRO A 295 35.73 26.28 -47.33
CA PRO A 295 35.25 26.58 -48.67
C PRO A 295 33.75 26.27 -48.73
N GLY A 296 32.92 27.31 -48.62
CA GLY A 296 31.47 27.19 -48.64
C GLY A 296 30.93 26.45 -49.87
N VAL A 297 29.85 25.70 -49.66
CA VAL A 297 29.06 25.08 -50.74
C VAL A 297 28.23 26.17 -51.41
N GLY A 298 28.39 26.34 -52.73
CA GLY A 298 27.66 27.33 -53.52
C GLY A 298 26.16 27.03 -53.57
N ASN A 299 25.35 28.07 -53.38
CA ASN A 299 23.94 28.05 -53.72
C ASN A 299 23.83 28.40 -55.22
N ASP A 300 23.51 27.43 -56.04
CA ASP A 300 22.99 27.69 -57.38
C ASP A 300 21.45 27.61 -57.31
N GLU A 301 20.84 28.78 -57.26
CA GLU A 301 19.46 29.00 -57.70
C GLU A 301 19.50 29.10 -59.22
N ASP A 302 18.69 28.28 -59.92
CA ASP A 302 18.20 28.61 -61.25
C ASP A 302 16.77 28.09 -61.40
N ASP A 303 15.86 29.05 -61.57
CA ASP A 303 14.48 28.89 -62.02
C ASP A 303 14.44 28.22 -63.39
N GLU A 304 13.49 27.30 -63.62
CA GLU A 304 12.73 27.31 -64.88
C GLU A 304 11.39 26.55 -64.77
N ASN A 305 10.35 27.28 -65.17
CA ASN A 305 8.94 26.93 -65.20
C ASN A 305 8.61 26.26 -66.54
N THR A 306 7.93 25.12 -66.54
CA THR A 306 7.10 24.71 -67.69
C THR A 306 5.86 23.93 -67.22
N ALA A 307 4.71 24.47 -67.61
CA ALA A 307 3.41 23.81 -67.61
C ALA A 307 3.40 22.64 -68.59
N ASP A 308 2.62 21.57 -68.33
CA ASP A 308 1.29 21.36 -68.92
C ASP A 308 0.70 20.00 -68.50
N ASP A 309 -0.59 19.88 -68.72
CA ASP A 309 -1.39 18.66 -68.91
C ASP A 309 -2.07 17.96 -67.71
N ALA A 310 -3.37 17.79 -67.95
CA ALA A 310 -4.42 17.21 -67.12
C ALA A 310 -4.77 15.78 -67.58
N GLU A 311 -5.60 15.12 -66.76
CA GLU A 311 -6.35 13.86 -67.03
C GLU A 311 -5.44 12.60 -67.13
N ASP A 312 -5.80 11.38 -66.72
CA ASP A 312 -7.06 10.75 -66.37
C ASP A 312 -6.74 9.43 -65.61
N ASP A 313 -7.79 8.70 -65.24
CA ASP A 313 -7.85 7.25 -65.01
C ASP A 313 -7.86 6.67 -63.58
N LEU A 314 -9.12 6.44 -63.22
CA LEU A 314 -9.80 5.48 -62.36
C LEU A 314 -9.25 4.04 -62.30
N ASP A 315 -9.69 3.38 -61.22
CA ASP A 315 -9.94 1.95 -61.02
C ASP A 315 -8.76 0.98 -60.81
N HIS A 316 -8.61 0.48 -59.58
CA HIS A 316 -9.12 -0.87 -59.32
C HIS A 316 -9.34 -1.22 -57.83
N VAL A 317 -10.39 -2.02 -57.68
CA VAL A 317 -11.06 -2.53 -56.49
C VAL A 317 -10.34 -3.73 -55.87
N ALA A 318 -10.40 -3.85 -54.54
CA ALA A 318 -10.74 -5.05 -53.76
C ALA A 318 -10.04 -5.01 -52.39
N GLY A 319 -10.64 -5.36 -51.26
CA GLY A 319 -11.92 -5.98 -51.01
C GLY A 319 -11.90 -6.56 -49.60
N ARG A 320 -12.97 -6.29 -48.84
CA ARG A 320 -13.66 -7.11 -47.82
C ARG A 320 -12.87 -8.05 -46.89
N GLY A 321 -13.25 -7.98 -45.61
CA GLY A 321 -13.24 -9.10 -44.68
C GLY A 321 -13.37 -8.66 -43.21
N THR A 322 -14.53 -8.12 -42.81
CA THR A 322 -15.57 -8.78 -41.99
C THR A 322 -15.20 -9.08 -40.54
N ARG A 323 -15.94 -8.41 -39.64
CA ARG A 323 -16.43 -8.99 -38.38
C ARG A 323 -17.33 -10.19 -38.64
#